data_AF-A0A537F5Q8-F1
#
_entry.id   AF-A0A537F5Q8-F1
#
_cell.length_a   1.000
_cell.length_b   1.000
_cell.length_c   1.000
_cell.angle_alpha   90.00
_cell.angle_beta   90.00
_cell.angle_gamma   90.00
#
_symmetry.space_group_name_H-M   'P 1'
#
loop_
_entity.id
_entity.type
_entity.pdbx_description
1 polymer ?
#
loop_
_entity_poly.entity_id
_entity_poly.type
_entity_poly.pdbx_seq_one_letter_code
_entity_poly.pdbx_strand_id
1 'polypeptide(L)'
;MQRSYERFSSDVLDAASAPVRLHILKLLVSKGPLPYTEIMYEAKMDPVRDAGKFVYHLKTLRKASLVAIEKGTKKYSITDLGKILVEFSRDLEEWVAVKRGRLFVRTSKMTIEEFDRTRIASSLVTEAGMPQSLADEIASEAEERLMRFGTTYLTAPLVRELVNTILVERKLEEYRHKLTRLGLPVNDVTVLLREAGQKRLDSAWVQSSAGAAVTEEYVLLNSLPRPLVDAHFSGQIHLEDAESWILKPSVFSHDPRPFFRKGL
;
A
#
# COMPACT_ATOMS: atom_id res chain seq x y z
N MET A 1 -37.21 -15.56 9.13
CA MET A 1 -35.94 -15.37 8.39
C MET A 1 -34.99 -14.44 9.14
N GLN A 2 -35.42 -13.23 9.52
CA GLN A 2 -34.61 -12.23 10.27
C GLN A 2 -34.00 -12.75 11.59
N ARG A 3 -34.79 -13.44 12.44
CA ARG A 3 -34.29 -14.09 13.68
C ARG A 3 -33.18 -15.12 13.48
N SER A 4 -33.10 -15.75 12.29
CA SER A 4 -32.04 -16.73 11.98
C SER A 4 -30.73 -16.04 11.64
N TYR A 5 -30.78 -14.86 11.00
CA TYR A 5 -29.61 -14.05 10.68
C TYR A 5 -29.06 -13.33 11.92
N GLU A 6 -29.93 -12.84 12.80
CA GLU A 6 -29.52 -12.24 14.09
C GLU A 6 -28.77 -13.25 14.96
N ARG A 7 -29.27 -14.48 15.04
CA ARG A 7 -28.62 -15.56 15.81
C ARG A 7 -27.27 -15.95 15.22
N PHE A 8 -27.18 -16.03 13.89
CA PHE A 8 -25.92 -16.27 13.19
C PHE A 8 -24.87 -15.17 13.46
N SER A 9 -25.28 -13.89 13.39
CA SER A 9 -24.39 -12.75 13.69
C SER A 9 -23.87 -12.80 15.13
N SER A 10 -24.77 -13.06 16.09
CA SER A 10 -24.43 -13.21 17.51
C SER A 10 -23.42 -14.34 17.74
N ASP A 11 -23.62 -15.50 17.12
CA ASP A 11 -22.72 -16.65 17.24
C ASP A 11 -21.32 -16.37 16.66
N VAL A 12 -21.25 -15.60 15.56
CA VAL A 12 -19.99 -15.18 14.95
C VAL A 12 -19.22 -14.22 15.85
N LEU A 13 -19.91 -13.20 16.39
CA LEU A 13 -19.30 -12.23 17.30
C LEU A 13 -18.84 -12.90 18.61
N ASP A 14 -19.63 -13.80 19.18
CA ASP A 14 -19.24 -14.56 20.37
C ASP A 14 -18.04 -15.47 20.08
N ALA A 15 -18.01 -16.12 18.92
CA ALA A 15 -16.87 -16.91 18.49
C ALA A 15 -15.59 -16.08 18.32
N ALA A 16 -15.66 -14.77 18.08
CA ALA A 16 -14.48 -13.91 17.96
C ALA A 16 -14.11 -13.13 19.22
N SER A 17 -15.05 -12.96 20.17
CA SER A 17 -14.93 -12.05 21.32
C SER A 17 -13.75 -12.34 22.27
N ALA A 18 -13.25 -13.57 22.33
CA ALA A 18 -12.11 -13.90 23.19
C ALA A 18 -10.79 -13.36 22.58
N PRO A 19 -9.93 -12.68 23.38
CA PRO A 19 -8.69 -12.07 22.89
C PRO A 19 -7.78 -13.03 22.10
N VAL A 20 -7.65 -14.27 22.57
CA VAL A 20 -6.85 -15.31 21.90
C VAL A 20 -7.41 -15.64 20.51
N ARG A 21 -8.74 -15.73 20.36
CA ARG A 21 -9.37 -16.07 19.07
C ARG A 21 -9.20 -14.94 18.07
N LEU A 22 -9.40 -13.71 18.52
CA LEU A 22 -9.16 -12.53 17.70
C LEU A 22 -7.69 -12.41 17.27
N HIS A 23 -6.75 -12.69 18.17
CA HIS A 23 -5.32 -12.74 17.86
C HIS A 23 -4.99 -13.81 16.80
N ILE A 24 -5.55 -15.01 16.93
CA ILE A 24 -5.40 -16.08 15.92
C ILE A 24 -5.91 -15.61 14.55
N LEU A 25 -7.08 -14.96 14.49
CA LEU A 25 -7.63 -14.45 13.23
C LEU A 25 -6.71 -13.39 12.61
N LYS A 26 -6.24 -12.41 13.38
CA LYS A 26 -5.29 -11.39 12.94
C LYS A 26 -3.97 -11.98 12.44
N LEU A 27 -3.46 -12.99 13.14
CA LEU A 27 -2.26 -13.74 12.76
C LEU A 27 -2.43 -14.37 11.38
N LEU A 28 -3.54 -15.08 11.14
CA LEU A 28 -3.83 -15.73 9.85
C LEU A 28 -4.06 -14.73 8.70
N VAL A 29 -4.60 -13.53 8.96
CA VAL A 29 -4.61 -12.45 7.95
C VAL A 29 -3.18 -12.03 7.60
N SER A 30 -2.31 -11.87 8.60
CA SER A 30 -0.97 -11.32 8.40
C SER A 30 0.06 -12.29 7.81
N LYS A 31 0.04 -13.56 8.23
CA LYS A 31 1.03 -14.58 7.85
C LYS A 31 0.51 -15.59 6.84
N GLY A 32 -0.78 -15.52 6.50
CA GLY A 32 -1.43 -16.51 5.66
C GLY A 32 -1.67 -17.84 6.39
N PRO A 33 -1.85 -18.95 5.65
CA PRO A 33 -2.18 -20.25 6.23
C PRO A 33 -1.05 -20.85 7.07
N LEU A 34 -1.35 -21.26 8.31
CA LEU A 34 -0.37 -21.78 9.27
C LEU A 34 -0.78 -23.14 9.86
N PRO A 35 0.17 -24.02 10.21
CA PRO A 35 -0.12 -25.24 10.93
C PRO A 35 -0.50 -24.98 12.39
N TYR A 36 -1.15 -25.96 13.02
CA TYR A 36 -1.61 -25.90 14.41
C TYR A 36 -0.54 -25.43 15.40
N THR A 37 0.67 -25.99 15.32
CA THR A 37 1.78 -25.73 16.24
C THR A 37 2.33 -24.30 16.11
N GLU A 38 2.42 -23.77 14.90
CA GLU A 38 2.89 -22.41 14.65
C GLU A 38 1.89 -21.37 15.18
N ILE A 39 0.59 -21.59 14.96
CA ILE A 39 -0.46 -20.70 15.49
C ILE A 39 -0.40 -20.69 17.03
N MET A 40 -0.21 -21.86 17.65
CA MET A 40 -0.14 -21.98 19.10
C MET A 40 1.05 -21.21 19.68
N TYR A 41 2.22 -21.35 19.07
CA TYR A 41 3.44 -20.65 19.46
C TYR A 41 3.30 -19.13 19.31
N GLU A 42 2.79 -18.66 18.17
CA GLU A 42 2.59 -17.24 17.87
C GLU A 42 1.47 -16.60 18.72
N ALA A 43 0.51 -17.41 19.16
CA ALA A 43 -0.50 -17.01 20.13
C ALA A 43 0.04 -16.99 21.58
N LYS A 44 1.33 -17.28 21.79
CA LYS A 44 2.01 -17.33 23.09
C LYS A 44 1.33 -18.29 24.08
N MET A 45 0.77 -19.40 23.58
CA MET A 45 0.15 -20.43 24.40
C MET A 45 1.13 -21.59 24.64
N ASP A 46 1.12 -22.17 25.83
CA ASP A 46 2.01 -23.27 26.19
C ASP A 46 1.56 -24.58 25.51
N PRO A 47 2.42 -25.25 24.70
CA PRO A 47 2.04 -26.45 23.97
C PRO A 47 1.65 -27.66 24.83
N VAL A 48 2.04 -27.69 26.10
CA VAL A 48 1.78 -28.82 27.01
C VAL A 48 0.58 -28.50 27.90
N ARG A 49 0.58 -27.32 28.53
CA ARG A 49 -0.46 -26.91 29.48
C ARG A 49 -1.74 -26.45 28.77
N ASP A 50 -1.62 -25.74 27.66
CA ASP A 50 -2.74 -25.02 27.05
C ASP A 50 -3.30 -25.72 25.79
N ALA A 51 -2.83 -26.94 25.46
CA ALA A 51 -3.22 -27.67 24.25
C ALA A 51 -4.73 -27.86 24.11
N GLY A 52 -5.39 -28.38 25.14
CA GLY A 52 -6.84 -28.61 25.12
C GLY A 52 -7.64 -27.31 24.95
N LYS A 53 -7.19 -26.23 25.60
CA LYS A 53 -7.79 -24.90 25.49
C LYS A 53 -7.61 -24.29 24.10
N PHE A 54 -6.44 -24.48 23.50
CA PHE A 54 -6.16 -24.02 22.15
C PHE A 54 -6.98 -24.78 21.09
N VAL A 55 -7.15 -26.11 21.24
CA VAL A 55 -8.07 -26.89 20.40
C VAL A 55 -9.49 -26.34 20.49
N TYR A 56 -9.96 -25.99 21.68
CA TYR A 56 -11.27 -25.35 21.85
C TYR A 56 -11.37 -24.04 21.06
N HIS A 57 -10.37 -23.15 21.14
CA HIS A 57 -10.37 -21.89 20.39
C HIS A 57 -10.48 -22.10 18.87
N LEU A 58 -9.68 -22.98 18.29
CA LEU A 58 -9.73 -23.28 16.86
C LEU A 58 -11.04 -23.95 16.44
N LYS A 59 -11.58 -24.86 17.26
CA LYS A 59 -12.86 -25.52 16.99
C LYS A 59 -14.01 -24.51 16.98
N THR A 60 -13.99 -23.55 17.92
CA THR A 60 -14.99 -22.48 18.00
C THR A 60 -14.92 -21.57 16.78
N LEU A 61 -13.72 -21.11 16.39
CA LEU A 61 -13.53 -20.29 15.18
C LEU A 61 -13.98 -21.02 13.91
N ARG A 62 -13.68 -22.32 13.79
CA ARG A 62 -14.09 -23.15 12.65
C ARG A 62 -15.60 -23.37 12.61
N LYS A 63 -16.25 -23.59 13.76
CA LYS A 63 -17.71 -23.78 13.84
C LYS A 63 -18.46 -22.51 13.40
N ALA A 64 -17.90 -21.34 13.66
CA ALA A 64 -18.42 -20.05 13.21
C ALA A 64 -17.99 -19.68 11.77
N SER A 65 -17.36 -20.59 11.03
CA SER A 65 -16.89 -20.36 9.66
C SER A 65 -15.91 -19.19 9.51
N LEU A 66 -15.16 -18.84 10.57
CA LEU A 66 -14.14 -17.77 10.54
C LEU A 66 -12.76 -18.29 10.09
N VAL A 67 -12.52 -19.60 10.26
CA VAL A 67 -11.28 -20.29 9.88
C VAL A 67 -11.64 -21.61 9.20
N ALA A 68 -10.88 -21.97 8.16
CA ALA A 68 -10.97 -23.25 7.46
C ALA A 68 -9.67 -24.04 7.60
N ILE A 69 -9.73 -25.34 7.30
CA ILE A 69 -8.54 -26.20 7.18
C ILE A 69 -8.38 -26.57 5.71
N GLU A 70 -7.21 -26.29 5.16
CA GLU A 70 -6.88 -26.62 3.78
C GLU A 70 -6.74 -28.14 3.60
N LYS A 71 -7.37 -28.66 2.55
CA LYS A 71 -7.23 -30.08 2.17
C LYS A 71 -5.81 -30.32 1.66
N GLY A 72 -5.14 -31.33 2.19
CA GLY A 72 -3.77 -31.70 1.82
C GLY A 72 -2.71 -31.17 2.78
N THR A 73 -2.66 -29.85 3.02
CA THR A 73 -1.62 -29.23 3.87
C THR A 73 -1.93 -29.28 5.36
N LYS A 74 -3.20 -29.48 5.75
CA LYS A 74 -3.70 -29.36 7.14
C LYS A 74 -3.39 -28.01 7.79
N LYS A 75 -3.10 -26.98 7.00
CA LYS A 75 -2.93 -25.61 7.47
C LYS A 75 -4.29 -24.97 7.71
N TYR A 76 -4.37 -24.12 8.72
CA TYR A 76 -5.54 -23.31 9.00
C TYR A 76 -5.42 -22.02 8.20
N SER A 77 -6.47 -21.66 7.49
CA SER A 77 -6.57 -20.43 6.70
C SER A 77 -7.78 -19.62 7.13
N ILE A 78 -7.69 -18.30 6.96
CA ILE A 78 -8.82 -17.41 7.27
C ILE A 78 -9.84 -17.43 6.13
N THR A 79 -11.13 -17.44 6.47
CA THR A 79 -12.22 -17.33 5.50
C THR A 79 -12.50 -15.86 5.16
N ASP A 80 -13.32 -15.59 4.14
CA ASP A 80 -13.72 -14.21 3.83
C ASP A 80 -14.55 -13.58 4.95
N LEU A 81 -15.41 -14.36 5.63
CA LEU A 81 -16.10 -13.91 6.83
C LEU A 81 -15.11 -13.58 7.97
N GLY A 82 -14.07 -14.40 8.13
CA GLY A 82 -12.98 -14.12 9.08
C GLY A 82 -12.22 -12.83 8.76
N LYS A 83 -11.97 -12.54 7.48
CA LYS A 83 -11.35 -11.28 7.04
C LYS A 83 -12.23 -10.08 7.38
N ILE A 84 -13.51 -10.13 7.04
CA ILE A 84 -14.49 -9.07 7.37
C ILE A 84 -14.52 -8.82 8.88
N LEU A 85 -14.50 -9.88 9.70
CA LEU A 85 -14.52 -9.73 11.15
C LEU A 85 -13.22 -9.09 11.70
N VAL A 86 -12.06 -9.46 11.15
CA VAL A 86 -10.79 -8.84 11.52
C VAL A 86 -10.74 -7.36 11.14
N GLU A 87 -11.28 -7.00 9.97
CA GLU A 87 -11.45 -5.61 9.55
C GLU A 87 -12.37 -4.86 10.51
N PHE A 88 -13.57 -5.37 10.79
CA PHE A 88 -14.49 -4.77 11.75
C PHE A 88 -13.86 -4.57 13.15
N SER A 89 -13.09 -5.55 13.63
CA SER A 89 -12.37 -5.43 14.90
C SER A 89 -11.31 -4.34 14.86
N ARG A 90 -10.62 -4.15 13.72
CA ARG A 90 -9.65 -3.07 13.55
C ARG A 90 -10.36 -1.72 13.53
N ASP A 91 -11.50 -1.61 12.84
CA ASP A 91 -12.30 -0.39 12.81
C ASP A 91 -12.79 0.00 14.23
N LEU A 92 -13.14 -0.99 15.06
CA LEU A 92 -13.57 -0.76 16.44
C LEU A 92 -12.40 -0.34 17.35
N GLU A 93 -11.23 -0.99 17.20
CA GLU A 93 -9.99 -0.58 17.87
C GLU A 93 -9.57 0.83 17.46
N GLU A 94 -9.68 1.13 16.17
CA GLU A 94 -9.46 2.43 15.58
C GLU A 94 -10.41 3.44 16.24
N TRP A 95 -11.73 3.22 16.22
CA TRP A 95 -12.72 4.10 16.84
C TRP A 95 -12.44 4.39 18.33
N VAL A 96 -11.99 3.39 19.09
CA VAL A 96 -11.60 3.57 20.50
C VAL A 96 -10.31 4.40 20.61
N ALA A 97 -9.34 4.19 19.72
CA ALA A 97 -8.08 4.95 19.71
C ALA A 97 -8.28 6.40 19.24
N VAL A 98 -9.16 6.61 18.26
CA VAL A 98 -9.69 7.91 17.78
C VAL A 98 -10.25 8.71 18.95
N LYS A 99 -11.13 8.10 19.75
CA LYS A 99 -11.74 8.72 20.94
C LYS A 99 -10.72 9.12 22.01
N ARG A 100 -9.49 8.59 21.94
CA ARG A 100 -8.37 8.91 22.84
C ARG A 100 -7.40 9.95 22.27
N GLY A 101 -7.69 10.54 21.10
CA GLY A 101 -6.95 11.67 20.54
C GLY A 101 -5.64 11.32 19.83
N ARG A 102 -5.46 10.08 19.35
CA ARG A 102 -4.27 9.65 18.61
C ARG A 102 -4.53 9.57 17.12
N LEU A 103 -3.57 9.99 16.30
CA LEU A 103 -3.60 9.90 14.83
C LEU A 103 -2.85 8.64 14.37
N PHE A 104 -3.46 7.89 13.45
CA PHE A 104 -2.86 6.71 12.83
C PHE A 104 -2.67 6.90 11.33
N VAL A 105 -1.63 6.25 10.79
CA VAL A 105 -1.30 6.29 9.37
C VAL A 105 -1.22 4.87 8.80
N ARG A 106 -1.94 4.63 7.71
CA ARG A 106 -1.73 3.45 6.86
C ARG A 106 -0.50 3.68 5.99
N THR A 107 0.55 2.92 6.24
CA THR A 107 1.79 3.01 5.47
C THR A 107 1.61 2.39 4.08
N SER A 108 2.56 2.67 3.19
CA SER A 108 2.65 2.02 1.86
C SER A 108 2.85 0.51 1.95
N LYS A 109 3.30 -0.02 3.09
CA LYS A 109 3.45 -1.46 3.37
C LYS A 109 2.16 -2.11 3.88
N MET A 110 1.03 -1.39 3.83
CA MET A 110 -0.28 -1.85 4.29
C MET A 110 -0.33 -2.15 5.80
N THR A 111 0.63 -1.63 6.57
CA THR A 111 0.61 -1.62 8.04
C THR A 111 -0.07 -0.35 8.54
N ILE A 112 -0.71 -0.42 9.70
CA ILE A 112 -1.25 0.74 10.40
C ILE A 112 -0.32 1.03 11.57
N GLU A 113 0.19 2.26 11.63
CA GLU A 113 1.16 2.70 12.62
C GLU A 113 0.70 4.03 13.23
N GLU A 114 1.12 4.31 14.46
CA GLU A 114 0.87 5.62 15.08
C GLU A 114 1.61 6.71 14.28
N PHE A 115 0.99 7.88 14.13
CA PHE A 115 1.60 8.99 13.42
C PHE A 115 2.90 9.41 14.11
N ASP A 116 3.94 9.54 13.31
CA ASP A 116 5.26 9.99 13.76
C ASP A 116 5.79 11.02 12.78
N ARG A 117 5.82 12.28 13.21
CA ARG A 117 6.31 13.41 12.42
C ARG A 117 7.77 13.27 11.99
N THR A 118 8.60 12.52 12.74
CA THR A 118 10.02 12.35 12.41
C THR A 118 10.19 11.61 11.08
N ARG A 119 9.20 10.82 10.67
CA ARG A 119 9.17 10.16 9.36
C ARG A 119 8.94 11.14 8.21
N ILE A 120 8.16 12.21 8.44
CA ILE A 120 8.00 13.28 7.46
C ILE A 120 9.34 13.98 7.27
N ALA A 121 9.98 14.42 8.37
CA ALA A 121 11.28 15.09 8.31
C ALA A 121 12.34 14.21 7.63
N SER A 122 12.41 12.92 8.00
CA SER A 122 13.34 11.96 7.40
C SER A 122 13.12 11.77 5.90
N SER A 123 11.85 11.72 5.46
CA SER A 123 11.49 11.63 4.03
C SER A 123 11.90 12.89 3.27
N LEU A 124 11.68 14.08 3.84
CA LEU A 124 12.11 15.35 3.24
C LEU A 124 13.64 15.44 3.08
N VAL A 125 14.39 15.00 4.09
CA VAL A 125 15.87 14.98 4.03
C VAL A 125 16.35 13.96 3.00
N THR A 126 15.84 12.73 3.06
CA THR A 126 16.34 11.62 2.25
C THR A 126 15.94 11.72 0.78
N GLU A 127 14.69 12.07 0.51
CA GLU A 127 14.14 12.09 -0.86
C GLU A 127 14.33 13.44 -1.54
N ALA A 128 14.21 14.55 -0.79
CA ALA A 128 14.29 15.89 -1.37
C ALA A 128 15.64 16.59 -1.14
N GLY A 129 16.52 16.03 -0.30
CA GLY A 129 17.79 16.66 0.07
C GLY A 129 17.58 17.94 0.89
N MET A 130 16.48 18.02 1.65
CA MET A 130 16.14 19.18 2.46
C MET A 130 17.06 19.27 3.69
N PRO A 131 17.53 20.47 4.08
CA PRO A 131 18.25 20.65 5.34
C PRO A 131 17.38 20.21 6.53
N GLN A 132 17.99 19.52 7.51
CA GLN A 132 17.28 18.94 8.66
C GLN A 132 16.41 19.95 9.40
N SER A 133 16.93 21.16 9.66
CA SER A 133 16.18 22.21 10.38
C SER A 133 14.90 22.61 9.65
N LEU A 134 14.96 22.78 8.33
CA LEU A 134 13.80 23.11 7.50
C LEU A 134 12.83 21.93 7.42
N ALA A 135 13.34 20.70 7.33
CA ALA A 135 12.51 19.49 7.33
C ALA A 135 11.71 19.34 8.64
N ASP A 136 12.33 19.63 9.78
CA ASP A 136 11.68 19.60 11.09
C ASP A 136 10.59 20.68 11.21
N GLU A 137 10.83 21.88 10.68
CA GLU A 137 9.81 22.95 10.63
C GLU A 137 8.58 22.53 9.81
N ILE A 138 8.80 22.01 8.59
CA ILE A 138 7.71 21.55 7.72
C ILE A 138 6.96 20.38 8.35
N ALA A 139 7.67 19.44 8.97
CA ALA A 139 7.06 18.29 9.66
C ALA A 139 6.21 18.73 10.86
N SER A 140 6.67 19.72 11.63
CA SER A 140 5.92 20.29 12.75
C SER A 140 4.65 20.99 12.27
N GLU A 141 4.72 21.75 11.18
CA GLU A 141 3.55 22.40 10.60
C GLU A 141 2.54 21.37 10.04
N ALA A 142 3.03 20.32 9.38
CA ALA A 142 2.19 19.23 8.92
C ALA A 142 1.47 18.55 10.08
N GLU A 143 2.17 18.22 11.16
CA GLU A 143 1.57 17.67 12.39
C GLU A 143 0.47 18.58 12.95
N GLU A 144 0.73 19.88 13.08
CA GLU A 144 -0.26 20.83 13.60
C GLU A 144 -1.53 20.88 12.72
N ARG A 145 -1.39 20.90 11.39
CA ARG A 145 -2.52 20.87 10.46
C ARG A 145 -3.30 19.56 10.55
N LEU A 146 -2.59 18.44 10.63
CA LEU A 146 -3.19 17.10 10.77
C LEU A 146 -4.03 16.98 12.04
N MET A 147 -3.52 17.49 13.17
CA MET A 147 -4.26 17.49 14.43
C MET A 147 -5.51 18.38 14.37
N ARG A 148 -5.45 19.51 13.64
CA ARG A 148 -6.60 20.41 13.45
C ARG A 148 -7.72 19.83 12.60
N PHE A 149 -7.42 18.96 11.65
CA PHE A 149 -8.46 18.32 10.82
C PHE A 149 -9.39 17.42 11.63
N GLY A 150 -9.00 17.00 12.84
CA GLY A 150 -9.78 16.05 13.64
C GLY A 150 -9.90 14.68 12.99
N THR A 151 -9.12 14.42 11.94
CA THR A 151 -9.01 13.11 11.30
C THR A 151 -8.13 12.22 12.13
N THR A 152 -8.51 10.96 12.23
CA THR A 152 -7.86 9.99 13.12
C THR A 152 -7.13 8.90 12.37
N TYR A 153 -7.36 8.84 11.07
CA TYR A 153 -6.74 7.89 10.16
C TYR A 153 -6.48 8.54 8.82
N LEU A 154 -5.25 8.38 8.34
CA LEU A 154 -4.83 8.84 7.03
C LEU A 154 -3.97 7.79 6.35
N THR A 155 -3.85 7.90 5.04
CA THR A 155 -2.87 7.09 4.30
C THR A 155 -1.58 7.89 4.17
N ALA A 156 -0.43 7.21 4.13
CA ALA A 156 0.86 7.86 3.91
C ALA A 156 0.88 8.75 2.63
N PRO A 157 0.24 8.36 1.50
CA PRO A 157 0.05 9.27 0.37
C PRO A 157 -0.70 10.56 0.72
N LEU A 158 -1.79 10.50 1.49
CA LEU A 158 -2.55 11.69 1.86
C LEU A 158 -1.76 12.62 2.79
N VAL A 159 -0.96 12.06 3.70
CA VAL A 159 0.00 12.84 4.50
C VAL A 159 1.01 13.54 3.59
N ARG A 160 1.53 12.85 2.56
CA ARG A 160 2.44 13.44 1.58
C ARG A 160 1.79 14.56 0.76
N GLU A 161 0.54 14.43 0.37
CA GLU A 161 -0.17 15.52 -0.33
C GLU A 161 -0.31 16.78 0.54
N LEU A 162 -0.57 16.62 1.83
CA LEU A 162 -0.57 17.76 2.76
C LEU A 162 0.82 18.40 2.84
N VAL A 163 1.88 17.59 2.95
CA VAL A 163 3.26 18.11 2.98
C VAL A 163 3.58 18.86 1.69
N ASN A 164 3.25 18.30 0.52
CA ASN A 164 3.42 18.97 -0.77
C ASN A 164 2.66 20.30 -0.84
N THR A 165 1.47 20.37 -0.24
CA THR A 165 0.68 21.61 -0.14
C THR A 165 1.43 22.67 0.67
N ILE A 166 1.98 22.30 1.84
CA ILE A 166 2.78 23.21 2.68
C ILE A 166 4.02 23.72 1.93
N LEU A 167 4.69 22.84 1.16
CA LEU A 167 5.86 23.24 0.36
C LEU A 167 5.50 24.29 -0.69
N VAL A 168 4.37 24.14 -1.38
CA VAL A 168 3.89 25.13 -2.35
C VAL A 168 3.55 26.45 -1.66
N GLU A 169 2.84 26.41 -0.53
CA GLU A 169 2.49 27.62 0.23
C GLU A 169 3.73 28.39 0.72
N ARG A 170 4.81 27.66 1.08
CA ARG A 170 6.09 28.26 1.47
C ARG A 170 7.02 28.60 0.29
N LYS A 171 6.57 28.42 -0.96
CA LYS A 171 7.36 28.65 -2.19
C LYS A 171 8.63 27.80 -2.28
N LEU A 172 8.57 26.58 -1.72
CA LEU A 172 9.63 25.57 -1.71
C LEU A 172 9.39 24.54 -2.83
N GLU A 173 9.13 25.03 -4.03
CA GLU A 173 8.72 24.22 -5.18
C GLU A 173 9.80 23.20 -5.56
N GLU A 174 11.08 23.57 -5.45
CA GLU A 174 12.22 22.70 -5.74
C GLU A 174 12.22 21.39 -4.94
N TYR A 175 11.68 21.40 -3.71
CA TYR A 175 11.51 20.19 -2.91
C TYR A 175 10.24 19.42 -3.28
N ARG A 176 9.14 20.13 -3.59
CA ARG A 176 7.88 19.51 -4.04
C ARG A 176 8.09 18.66 -5.29
N HIS A 177 8.91 19.11 -6.25
CA HIS A 177 9.19 18.34 -7.46
C HIS A 177 9.82 16.98 -7.17
N LYS A 178 10.69 16.89 -6.16
CA LYS A 178 11.36 15.64 -5.76
C LYS A 178 10.44 14.68 -4.99
N LEU A 179 9.39 15.20 -4.37
CA LEU A 179 8.42 14.39 -3.60
C LEU A 179 7.18 14.01 -4.40
N THR A 180 7.07 14.51 -5.64
CA THR A 180 5.93 14.23 -6.51
C THR A 180 5.92 12.75 -6.85
N ARG A 181 4.73 12.14 -6.75
CA ARG A 181 4.54 10.75 -7.12
C ARG A 181 4.34 10.66 -8.62
N LEU A 182 5.09 9.76 -9.26
CA LEU A 182 4.89 9.40 -10.65
C LEU A 182 3.83 8.31 -10.76
N GLY A 183 2.89 8.48 -11.68
CA GLY A 183 1.73 7.60 -11.80
C GLY A 183 0.65 8.20 -12.69
N LEU A 184 -0.35 7.38 -12.99
CA LEU A 184 -1.51 7.84 -13.76
C LEU A 184 -2.70 8.12 -12.84
N PRO A 185 -3.47 9.19 -13.12
CA PRO A 185 -4.80 9.38 -12.54
C PRO A 185 -5.68 8.15 -12.76
N VAL A 186 -6.56 7.84 -11.80
CA VAL A 186 -7.47 6.69 -11.88
C VAL A 186 -8.34 6.74 -13.14
N ASN A 187 -8.79 7.93 -13.53
CA ASN A 187 -9.57 8.12 -14.76
C ASN A 187 -8.77 7.74 -16.01
N ASP A 188 -7.50 8.12 -16.08
CA ASP A 188 -6.65 7.87 -17.25
C ASP A 188 -6.39 6.37 -17.40
N VAL A 189 -6.14 5.67 -16.29
CA VAL A 189 -6.08 4.20 -16.28
C VAL A 189 -7.41 3.58 -16.74
N THR A 190 -8.54 4.15 -16.33
CA THR A 190 -9.88 3.67 -16.74
C THR A 190 -10.10 3.84 -18.24
N VAL A 191 -9.67 4.97 -18.81
CA VAL A 191 -9.72 5.24 -20.25
C VAL A 191 -8.84 4.25 -21.00
N LEU A 192 -7.60 4.04 -20.52
CA LEU A 192 -6.63 3.12 -21.11
C LEU A 192 -7.15 1.68 -21.14
N LEU A 193 -7.78 1.22 -20.06
CA LEU A 193 -8.44 -0.09 -19.99
C LEU A 193 -9.61 -0.21 -20.97
N ARG A 194 -10.43 0.84 -21.10
CA ARG A 194 -11.56 0.87 -22.04
C ARG A 194 -11.07 0.80 -23.49
N GLU A 195 -10.04 1.57 -23.82
CA GLU A 195 -9.42 1.58 -25.14
C GLU A 195 -8.85 0.20 -25.50
N ALA A 196 -8.13 -0.43 -24.57
CA ALA A 196 -7.62 -1.78 -24.75
C ALA A 196 -8.76 -2.77 -25.04
N GLY A 197 -9.87 -2.68 -24.30
CA GLY A 197 -11.06 -3.50 -24.54
C GLY A 197 -11.70 -3.27 -25.91
N GLN A 198 -11.83 -2.00 -26.33
CA GLN A 198 -12.42 -1.64 -27.63
C GLN A 198 -11.55 -2.10 -28.82
N LYS A 199 -10.23 -1.94 -28.71
CA LYS A 199 -9.26 -2.32 -29.73
C LYS A 199 -8.84 -3.79 -29.65
N ARG A 200 -9.36 -4.56 -28.68
CA ARG A 200 -9.00 -5.96 -28.40
C ARG A 200 -7.50 -6.15 -28.16
N LEU A 201 -6.88 -5.20 -27.47
CA LEU A 201 -5.49 -5.26 -27.05
C LEU A 201 -5.36 -6.12 -25.80
N ASP A 202 -4.16 -6.67 -25.59
CA ASP A 202 -3.86 -7.52 -24.44
C ASP A 202 -3.49 -6.72 -23.19
N SER A 203 -3.30 -7.42 -22.08
CA SER A 203 -2.85 -6.80 -20.83
C SER A 203 -1.43 -6.25 -20.90
N ALA A 204 -0.59 -6.78 -21.79
CA ALA A 204 0.79 -6.30 -21.96
C ALA A 204 0.79 -4.89 -22.57
N TRP A 205 -0.12 -4.59 -23.48
CA TRP A 205 -0.31 -3.24 -24.00
C TRP A 205 -0.70 -2.26 -22.87
N VAL A 206 -1.63 -2.64 -22.01
CA VAL A 206 -2.05 -1.79 -20.86
C VAL A 206 -0.86 -1.50 -19.93
N GLN A 207 -0.10 -2.53 -19.59
CA GLN A 207 1.06 -2.43 -18.71
C GLN A 207 2.19 -1.60 -19.34
N SER A 208 2.45 -1.79 -20.63
CA SER A 208 3.49 -1.04 -21.35
C SER A 208 3.11 0.42 -21.52
N SER A 209 1.87 0.75 -21.91
CA SER A 209 1.40 2.13 -22.02
C SER A 209 1.41 2.86 -20.67
N ALA A 210 0.95 2.19 -19.60
CA ALA A 210 1.00 2.77 -18.26
C ALA A 210 2.44 2.94 -17.76
N GLY A 211 3.32 1.96 -18.04
CA GLY A 211 4.73 2.03 -17.70
C GLY A 211 5.45 3.15 -18.45
N ALA A 212 5.20 3.28 -19.75
CA ALA A 212 5.75 4.32 -20.61
C ALA A 212 5.40 5.72 -20.10
N ALA A 213 4.13 5.97 -19.79
CA ALA A 213 3.71 7.27 -19.25
C ALA A 213 4.43 7.62 -17.93
N VAL A 214 4.63 6.64 -17.05
CA VAL A 214 5.33 6.83 -15.77
C VAL A 214 6.82 7.12 -15.98
N THR A 215 7.48 6.41 -16.90
CA THR A 215 8.91 6.63 -17.15
C THR A 215 9.16 7.89 -17.96
N GLU A 216 8.27 8.26 -18.89
CA GLU A 216 8.29 9.55 -19.57
C GLU A 216 8.21 10.69 -18.57
N GLU A 217 7.24 10.65 -17.65
CA GLU A 217 7.08 11.66 -16.61
C GLU A 217 8.33 11.76 -15.74
N TYR A 218 8.98 10.64 -15.40
CA TYR A 218 10.28 10.65 -14.70
C TYR A 218 11.34 11.42 -15.48
N VAL A 219 11.49 11.14 -16.78
CA VAL A 219 12.50 11.79 -17.63
C VAL A 219 12.25 13.29 -17.71
N LEU A 220 11.01 13.69 -17.96
CA LEU A 220 10.62 15.09 -18.06
C LEU A 220 10.79 15.84 -16.74
N LEU A 221 10.49 15.22 -15.59
CA LEU A 221 10.60 15.89 -14.29
C LEU A 221 12.01 15.89 -13.70
N ASN A 222 12.80 14.84 -13.92
CA ASN A 222 14.03 14.61 -13.17
C ASN A 222 15.30 14.54 -14.03
N SER A 223 15.19 14.16 -15.31
CA SER A 223 16.37 13.94 -16.17
C SER A 223 16.67 15.14 -17.07
N LEU A 224 15.68 16.00 -17.36
CA LEU A 224 15.82 17.08 -18.33
C LEU A 224 15.75 18.48 -17.69
N PRO A 225 16.45 19.48 -18.26
CA PRO A 225 16.28 20.87 -17.86
C PRO A 225 14.87 21.37 -18.18
N ARG A 226 14.26 22.14 -17.26
CA ARG A 226 12.90 22.69 -17.45
C ARG A 226 12.69 23.43 -18.76
N PRO A 227 13.60 24.30 -19.24
CA PRO A 227 13.37 24.99 -20.51
C PRO A 227 13.22 24.03 -21.70
N LEU A 228 13.87 22.85 -21.65
CA LEU A 228 13.73 21.83 -22.69
C LEU A 228 12.36 21.15 -22.62
N VAL A 229 11.90 20.86 -21.40
CA VAL A 229 10.58 20.27 -21.14
C VAL A 229 9.47 21.25 -21.54
N ASP A 230 9.61 22.53 -21.23
CA ASP A 230 8.68 23.58 -21.63
C ASP A 230 8.65 23.77 -23.15
N ALA A 231 9.81 23.69 -23.81
CA ALA A 231 9.90 23.69 -25.27
C ALA A 231 9.19 22.47 -25.88
N HIS A 232 9.28 21.31 -25.24
CA HIS A 232 8.56 20.11 -25.65
C HIS A 232 7.04 20.27 -25.53
N PHE A 233 6.56 20.69 -24.36
CA PHE A 233 5.13 20.89 -24.12
C PHE A 233 4.51 22.02 -24.96
N SER A 234 5.29 23.04 -25.33
CA SER A 234 4.84 24.11 -26.22
C SER A 234 4.94 23.76 -27.71
N GLY A 235 5.41 22.55 -28.05
CA GLY A 235 5.55 22.09 -29.43
C GLY A 235 6.70 22.73 -30.21
N GLN A 236 7.63 23.42 -29.54
CA GLN A 236 8.84 23.97 -30.17
C GLN A 236 9.84 22.87 -30.53
N ILE A 237 9.87 21.81 -29.73
CA ILE A 237 10.66 20.60 -29.98
C ILE A 237 9.82 19.35 -29.71
N HIS A 238 10.18 18.23 -30.32
CA HIS A 238 9.59 16.93 -30.01
C HIS A 238 10.67 16.03 -29.40
N LEU A 239 10.43 15.55 -28.18
CA LEU A 239 11.28 14.57 -27.51
C LEU A 239 10.72 13.19 -27.85
N GLU A 240 11.32 12.52 -28.83
CA GLU A 240 10.89 11.20 -29.28
C GLU A 240 11.32 10.11 -28.28
N ASP A 241 10.39 9.20 -27.96
CA ASP A 241 10.57 8.02 -27.10
C ASP A 241 11.20 8.33 -25.73
N ALA A 242 10.89 9.50 -25.14
CA ALA A 242 11.47 9.96 -23.87
C ALA A 242 11.28 8.95 -22.73
N GLU A 243 10.22 8.15 -22.74
CA GLU A 243 9.95 7.07 -21.79
C GLU A 243 11.06 6.02 -21.71
N SER A 244 11.88 5.90 -22.76
CA SER A 244 12.89 4.86 -22.90
C SER A 244 14.31 5.32 -22.60
N TRP A 245 14.55 6.63 -22.54
CA TRP A 245 15.91 7.22 -22.52
C TRP A 245 16.76 6.77 -21.34
N ILE A 246 16.14 6.55 -20.18
CA ILE A 246 16.85 6.07 -18.97
C ILE A 246 16.99 4.54 -18.90
N LEU A 247 16.36 3.82 -19.83
CA LEU A 247 16.26 2.36 -19.79
C LEU A 247 17.15 1.70 -20.85
N LYS A 248 17.21 2.26 -22.05
CA LYS A 248 17.92 1.67 -23.19
C LYS A 248 18.27 2.72 -24.26
N PRO A 249 19.28 2.46 -25.11
CA PRO A 249 19.46 3.24 -26.33
C PRO A 249 18.27 3.05 -27.29
N SER A 250 17.92 4.09 -28.04
CA SER A 250 16.84 4.03 -29.04
C SER A 250 17.16 3.07 -30.18
N VAL A 251 18.40 3.11 -30.68
CA VAL A 251 18.88 2.27 -31.78
C VAL A 251 20.28 1.74 -31.45
N PHE A 252 20.50 0.46 -31.75
CA PHE A 252 21.81 -0.18 -31.66
C PHE A 252 22.11 -0.91 -32.97
N SER A 253 23.26 -0.61 -33.58
CA SER A 253 23.74 -1.28 -34.79
C SER A 253 24.95 -2.14 -34.45
N HIS A 254 24.89 -3.42 -34.80
CA HIS A 254 25.94 -4.39 -34.47
C HIS A 254 26.32 -5.26 -35.68
N ASP A 255 27.56 -5.72 -35.67
CA ASP A 255 28.08 -6.68 -36.63
C ASP A 255 27.49 -8.07 -36.34
N PRO A 256 26.76 -8.72 -37.26
CA PRO A 256 26.12 -10.01 -36.98
C PRO A 256 27.09 -11.20 -36.97
N ARG A 257 28.34 -11.04 -37.43
CA ARG A 257 29.34 -12.12 -37.53
C ARG A 257 29.58 -12.91 -36.23
N PRO A 258 29.61 -12.31 -35.02
CA PRO A 258 29.77 -13.05 -33.77
C PRO A 258 28.66 -14.08 -33.53
N PHE A 259 27.40 -13.74 -33.80
CA PHE A 259 26.26 -14.66 -33.64
C PHE A 259 26.35 -15.84 -34.60
N PHE A 260 26.75 -15.62 -35.85
CA PHE A 260 26.94 -16.71 -36.81
C PHE A 260 28.08 -17.65 -36.45
N ARG A 261 29.12 -17.16 -35.76
CA ARG A 261 30.27 -17.99 -35.36
C ARG A 261 30.04 -18.76 -34.06
N LYS A 262 29.25 -18.21 -33.13
CA LYS A 262 29.16 -18.71 -31.76
C LYS A 262 27.76 -19.12 -31.31
N GLY A 263 26.72 -18.87 -32.12
CA GLY A 263 25.33 -19.04 -31.70
C GLY A 263 24.85 -17.86 -30.84
N LEU A 264 23.66 -18.04 -30.24
CA LEU A 264 23.06 -17.14 -29.25
C LEU A 264 23.43 -17.60 -27.83
#